data_AF-I7ZQB3-F1
#
_entry.id   AF-I7ZQB3-F1
#
_cell.length_a   1.000
_cell.length_b   1.000
_cell.length_c   1.000
_cell.angle_alpha   90.00
_cell.angle_beta   90.00
_cell.angle_gamma   90.00
#
_symmetry.space_group_name_H-M   'P 1'
#
loop_
_entity.id
_entity.type
_entity.pdbx_description
1 polymer ?
#
loop_
_entity_poly.entity_id
_entity_poly.type
_entity_poly.pdbx_seq_one_letter_code
_entity_poly.pdbx_strand_id
1 'polypeptide(L)'
;MALKLLRKSLASSEEHSEATLITVLVLTTFEEFVGDWVNLIDHHQAAHALMRELLSPKSIITNELHGQIFPWYARFDVVAGILAGNEMVLGREWYIAKEDYDAQQATKYPGNADKQLNLAASINRRFGLEMASLYAKLSRGMIPIDEFIIQNDQLGQTLERMREILEKFQKKKYAVWQ
;
A
#
# COMPACT_ATOMS: atom_id res chain seq x y z
N MET A 1 3.92 21.55 -17.18
CA MET A 1 4.25 20.89 -18.46
C MET A 1 4.01 19.39 -18.39
N ALA A 2 4.55 18.68 -17.40
CA ALA A 2 4.33 17.23 -17.19
C ALA A 2 2.84 16.83 -17.07
N LEU A 3 2.04 17.55 -16.27
CA LEU A 3 0.60 17.26 -16.10
C LEU A 3 -0.20 17.33 -17.42
N LYS A 4 0.09 18.31 -18.29
CA LYS A 4 -0.56 18.41 -19.61
C LYS A 4 -0.14 17.28 -20.55
N LEU A 5 1.13 16.85 -20.47
CA LEU A 5 1.64 15.73 -21.27
C LEU A 5 1.07 14.41 -20.79
N LEU A 6 0.93 14.21 -19.47
CA LEU A 6 0.25 13.03 -18.93
C LEU A 6 -1.22 13.01 -19.37
N ARG A 7 -1.98 14.10 -19.18
CA ARG A 7 -3.38 14.15 -19.63
C ARG A 7 -3.52 13.89 -21.13
N LYS A 8 -2.57 14.36 -21.94
CA LYS A 8 -2.53 14.08 -23.38
C LYS A 8 -2.19 12.62 -23.69
N SER A 9 -1.29 12.01 -22.92
CA SER A 9 -0.90 10.59 -23.03
C SER A 9 -2.00 9.64 -22.53
N LEU A 10 -2.79 10.04 -21.53
CA LEU A 10 -3.97 9.30 -21.06
C LEU A 10 -5.17 9.47 -22.00
N ALA A 11 -5.19 10.55 -22.80
CA ALA A 11 -6.23 10.82 -23.80
C ALA A 11 -5.84 10.34 -25.21
N SER A 12 -4.62 9.86 -25.42
CA SER A 12 -4.22 9.22 -26.67
C SER A 12 -4.71 7.77 -26.68
N SER A 13 -4.92 7.21 -27.87
CA SER A 13 -5.25 5.78 -28.05
C SER A 13 -4.01 4.87 -27.94
N GLU A 14 -2.94 5.34 -27.29
CA GLU A 14 -1.72 4.57 -27.11
C GLU A 14 -1.91 3.59 -25.95
N GLU A 15 -1.36 2.38 -26.07
CA GLU A 15 -1.40 1.42 -24.97
C GLU A 15 -0.67 1.99 -23.75
N HIS A 16 -1.31 1.92 -22.59
CA HIS A 16 -0.68 2.29 -21.34
C HIS A 16 0.43 1.30 -21.00
N SER A 17 1.44 1.78 -20.27
CA SER A 17 2.59 0.98 -19.83
C SER A 17 2.90 1.22 -18.36
N GLU A 18 3.77 0.40 -17.76
CA GLU A 18 4.25 0.60 -16.39
C GLU A 18 4.86 1.99 -16.20
N ALA A 19 5.50 2.55 -17.24
CA ALA A 19 6.03 3.91 -17.22
C ALA A 19 4.92 4.97 -17.10
N THR A 20 3.76 4.73 -17.71
CA THR A 20 2.58 5.60 -17.58
C THR A 20 2.09 5.60 -16.14
N LEU A 21 1.90 4.40 -15.57
CA LEU A 21 1.50 4.24 -14.16
C LEU A 21 2.47 4.89 -13.18
N ILE A 22 3.77 4.68 -13.35
CA ILE A 22 4.80 5.33 -12.53
C ILE A 22 4.72 6.85 -12.64
N THR A 23 4.47 7.39 -13.83
CA THR A 23 4.30 8.83 -14.03
C THR A 23 3.10 9.38 -13.25
N VAL A 24 1.97 8.66 -13.25
CA VAL A 24 0.81 9.04 -12.42
C VAL A 24 1.19 9.02 -10.93
N LEU A 25 1.83 7.95 -10.45
CA LEU A 25 2.25 7.83 -9.05
C LEU A 25 3.22 8.95 -8.63
N VAL A 26 4.12 9.38 -9.51
CA VAL A 26 5.00 10.54 -9.28
C VAL A 26 4.18 11.81 -9.05
N LEU A 27 3.17 12.07 -9.89
CA LEU A 27 2.32 13.26 -9.74
C LEU A 27 1.49 13.21 -8.47
N THR A 28 0.94 12.04 -8.12
CA THR A 28 0.23 11.85 -6.84
C THR A 28 1.14 12.15 -5.65
N THR A 29 2.42 11.75 -5.70
CA THR A 29 3.42 12.12 -4.67
C THR A 29 3.66 13.63 -4.62
N PHE A 30 3.77 14.30 -5.77
CA PHE A 30 3.95 15.76 -5.81
C PHE A 30 2.74 16.49 -5.20
N GLU A 31 1.54 16.03 -5.47
CA GLU A 31 0.29 16.61 -4.95
C GLU A 31 0.15 16.43 -3.44
N GLU A 32 0.51 15.25 -2.91
CA GLU A 32 0.61 15.02 -1.48
C GLU A 32 1.57 16.05 -0.84
N PHE A 33 2.73 16.27 -1.48
CA PHE A 33 3.75 17.18 -0.96
C PHE A 33 3.32 18.65 -0.95
N VAL A 34 2.60 19.12 -1.96
CA VAL A 34 2.10 20.50 -2.02
C VAL A 34 0.76 20.70 -1.31
N GLY A 35 0.16 19.64 -0.77
CA GLY A 35 -1.12 19.67 -0.07
C GLY A 35 -2.34 19.79 -0.98
N ASP A 36 -2.22 19.41 -2.26
CA ASP A 36 -3.30 19.44 -3.24
C ASP A 36 -4.11 18.13 -3.21
N TRP A 37 -4.93 17.99 -2.17
CA TRP A 37 -5.69 16.77 -1.91
C TRP A 37 -6.74 16.45 -2.98
N VAL A 38 -7.26 17.46 -3.69
CA VAL A 38 -8.27 17.25 -4.73
C VAL A 38 -7.62 16.55 -5.93
N ASN A 39 -6.53 17.10 -6.45
CA ASN A 39 -5.82 16.48 -7.57
C ASN A 39 -5.20 15.12 -7.18
N LEU A 40 -4.77 14.97 -5.93
CA LEU A 40 -4.29 13.69 -5.40
C LEU A 40 -5.34 12.57 -5.56
N ILE A 41 -6.59 12.85 -5.18
CA ILE A 41 -7.67 11.86 -5.28
C ILE A 41 -7.95 11.51 -6.76
N ASP A 42 -7.98 12.51 -7.64
CA ASP A 42 -8.19 12.28 -9.08
C ASP A 42 -7.08 11.41 -9.69
N HIS A 43 -5.82 11.68 -9.36
CA HIS A 43 -4.70 10.86 -9.85
C HIS A 43 -4.61 9.49 -9.18
N HIS A 44 -5.00 9.36 -7.91
CA HIS A 44 -5.14 8.05 -7.27
C HIS A 44 -6.16 7.18 -8.02
N GLN A 45 -7.30 7.73 -8.43
CA GLN A 45 -8.29 7.01 -9.24
C GLN A 45 -7.74 6.61 -10.62
N ALA A 46 -6.98 7.50 -11.27
CA ALA A 46 -6.31 7.17 -12.53
C ALA A 46 -5.27 6.05 -12.35
N ALA A 47 -4.47 6.11 -11.27
CA ALA A 47 -3.51 5.08 -10.93
C ALA A 47 -4.20 3.74 -10.64
N HIS A 48 -5.38 3.75 -10.01
CA HIS A 48 -6.18 2.54 -9.78
C HIS A 48 -6.63 1.87 -11.08
N ALA A 49 -7.09 2.66 -12.05
CA ALA A 49 -7.46 2.15 -13.36
C ALA A 49 -6.27 1.47 -14.04
N LEU A 50 -5.11 2.14 -14.05
CA LEU A 50 -3.86 1.62 -14.61
C LEU A 50 -3.34 0.38 -13.87
N MET A 51 -3.47 0.33 -12.53
CA MET A 51 -3.12 -0.85 -11.73
C MET A 51 -3.90 -2.09 -12.19
N ARG A 52 -5.20 -1.94 -12.46
CA ARG A 52 -6.06 -3.06 -12.92
C ARG A 52 -5.87 -3.41 -14.40
N GLU A 53 -5.44 -2.46 -15.20
CA GLU A 53 -5.14 -2.68 -16.62
C GLU A 53 -3.81 -3.40 -16.81
N LEU A 54 -2.76 -2.96 -16.09
CA LEU A 54 -1.38 -3.40 -16.32
C LEU A 54 -0.94 -4.53 -15.40
N LEU A 55 -1.51 -4.61 -14.20
CA LEU A 55 -1.07 -5.53 -13.16
C LEU A 55 -2.21 -6.39 -12.62
N SER A 56 -1.83 -7.39 -11.83
CA SER A 56 -2.72 -8.29 -11.13
C SER A 56 -2.09 -8.66 -9.78
N PRO A 57 -2.85 -9.20 -8.81
CA PRO A 57 -2.30 -9.69 -7.55
C PRO A 57 -1.14 -10.69 -7.74
N LYS A 58 -1.16 -11.46 -8.83
CA LYS A 58 -0.09 -12.40 -9.16
C LYS A 58 1.12 -11.72 -9.80
N SER A 59 0.91 -10.73 -10.66
CA SER A 59 2.02 -10.09 -11.38
C SER A 59 2.81 -9.09 -10.52
N ILE A 60 2.25 -8.58 -9.42
CA ILE A 60 2.94 -7.65 -8.52
C ILE A 60 4.20 -8.23 -7.84
N ILE A 61 4.40 -9.55 -7.92
CA ILE A 61 5.53 -10.25 -7.28
C ILE A 61 6.47 -10.94 -8.29
N THR A 62 6.24 -10.78 -9.60
CA THR A 62 6.99 -11.52 -10.63
C THR A 62 8.35 -10.91 -10.95
N ASN A 63 8.49 -9.60 -10.77
CA ASN A 63 9.74 -8.87 -10.99
C ASN A 63 9.88 -7.72 -9.99
N GLU A 64 11.09 -7.14 -9.93
CA GLU A 64 11.41 -6.06 -8.99
C GLU A 64 10.59 -4.79 -9.24
N LEU A 65 10.41 -4.38 -10.50
CA LEU A 65 9.66 -3.17 -10.84
C LEU A 65 8.21 -3.25 -10.33
N HIS A 66 7.53 -4.37 -10.62
CA HIS A 66 6.16 -4.61 -10.14
C HIS A 66 6.11 -4.67 -8.61
N GLY A 67 7.14 -5.27 -8.00
CA GLY A 67 7.32 -5.34 -6.56
C GLY A 67 7.49 -3.98 -5.88
N GLN A 68 7.85 -2.93 -6.64
CA GLN A 68 7.94 -1.55 -6.15
C GLN A 68 6.71 -0.70 -6.52
N ILE A 69 6.11 -0.92 -7.69
CA ILE A 69 4.90 -0.20 -8.12
C ILE A 69 3.75 -0.43 -7.13
N PHE A 70 3.48 -1.68 -6.76
CA PHE A 70 2.35 -1.98 -5.88
C PHE A 70 2.48 -1.30 -4.50
N PRO A 71 3.59 -1.44 -3.75
CA PRO A 71 3.76 -0.75 -2.48
C PRO A 71 3.60 0.77 -2.54
N TRP A 72 4.00 1.39 -3.65
CA TRP A 72 3.85 2.83 -3.87
C TRP A 72 2.38 3.19 -4.06
N TYR A 73 1.67 2.51 -4.96
CA TYR A 73 0.23 2.70 -5.14
C TYR A 73 -0.54 2.46 -3.83
N ALA A 74 -0.26 1.35 -3.15
CA ALA A 74 -0.98 0.92 -1.94
C ALA A 74 -0.88 1.94 -0.79
N ARG A 75 0.20 2.73 -0.73
CA ARG A 75 0.30 3.85 0.24
C ARG A 75 -0.83 4.85 0.01
N PHE A 76 -1.03 5.29 -1.23
CA PHE A 76 -2.10 6.25 -1.55
C PHE A 76 -3.48 5.65 -1.38
N ASP A 77 -3.66 4.38 -1.72
CA ASP A 77 -4.93 3.67 -1.56
C ASP A 77 -5.37 3.61 -0.09
N VAL A 78 -4.44 3.28 0.82
CA VAL A 78 -4.71 3.27 2.26
C VAL A 78 -4.98 4.69 2.78
N VAL A 79 -4.18 5.69 2.39
CA VAL A 79 -4.39 7.09 2.81
C VAL A 79 -5.73 7.63 2.33
N ALA A 80 -6.07 7.42 1.05
CA ALA A 80 -7.33 7.85 0.47
C ALA A 80 -8.53 7.16 1.13
N GLY A 81 -8.43 5.84 1.39
CA GLY A 81 -9.48 5.09 2.10
C GLY A 81 -9.75 5.65 3.50
N ILE A 82 -8.69 5.87 4.29
CA ILE A 82 -8.79 6.45 5.63
C ILE A 82 -9.39 7.86 5.59
N LEU A 83 -8.91 8.75 4.70
CA LEU A 83 -9.40 10.13 4.61
C LEU A 83 -10.86 10.21 4.14
N ALA A 84 -11.27 9.31 3.24
CA ALA A 84 -12.64 9.25 2.74
C ALA A 84 -13.63 8.55 3.69
N GLY A 85 -13.14 7.94 4.78
CA GLY A 85 -13.98 7.09 5.65
C GLY A 85 -14.55 5.87 4.93
N ASN A 86 -13.88 5.42 3.87
CA ASN A 86 -14.34 4.36 2.98
C ASN A 86 -13.32 3.21 2.94
N GLU A 87 -13.75 2.08 2.38
CA GLU A 87 -12.83 0.99 2.06
C GLU A 87 -11.87 1.43 0.93
N MET A 88 -10.70 0.82 0.93
CA MET A 88 -9.67 0.95 -0.10
C MET A 88 -10.22 0.51 -1.46
N VAL A 89 -9.65 1.06 -2.53
CA VAL A 89 -10.17 0.83 -3.88
C VAL A 89 -9.58 -0.45 -4.48
N LEU A 90 -8.34 -0.83 -4.13
CA LEU A 90 -7.83 -2.15 -4.45
C LEU A 90 -8.36 -3.21 -3.49
N GLY A 91 -8.66 -4.37 -4.06
CA GLY A 91 -9.11 -5.53 -3.30
C GLY A 91 -8.03 -6.08 -2.36
N ARG A 92 -8.50 -6.72 -1.30
CA ARG A 92 -7.68 -7.33 -0.24
C ARG A 92 -6.65 -8.33 -0.78
N GLU A 93 -6.97 -9.01 -1.87
CA GLU A 93 -6.12 -10.02 -2.52
C GLU A 93 -4.76 -9.47 -2.96
N TRP A 94 -4.65 -8.19 -3.30
CA TRP A 94 -3.40 -7.55 -3.68
C TRP A 94 -2.43 -7.46 -2.49
N TYR A 95 -2.95 -7.09 -1.33
CA TYR A 95 -2.18 -6.94 -0.10
C TYR A 95 -1.73 -8.31 0.44
N ILE A 96 -2.60 -9.31 0.38
CA ILE A 96 -2.28 -10.70 0.76
C ILE A 96 -1.19 -11.26 -0.14
N ALA A 97 -1.33 -11.14 -1.46
CA ALA A 97 -0.34 -11.68 -2.39
C ALA A 97 1.06 -11.10 -2.14
N LYS A 98 1.15 -9.80 -1.82
CA LYS A 98 2.42 -9.17 -1.47
C LYS A 98 2.96 -9.63 -0.11
N GLU A 99 2.12 -9.69 0.93
CA GLU A 99 2.55 -10.15 2.25
C GLU A 99 3.04 -11.60 2.21
N ASP A 100 2.31 -12.49 1.54
CA ASP A 100 2.69 -13.90 1.42
C ASP A 100 4.04 -14.07 0.71
N TYR A 101 4.26 -13.32 -0.38
CA TYR A 101 5.54 -13.30 -1.06
C TYR A 101 6.66 -12.80 -0.15
N ASP A 102 6.46 -11.68 0.54
CA ASP A 102 7.48 -11.13 1.45
C ASP A 102 7.75 -12.06 2.63
N ALA A 103 6.75 -12.78 3.13
CA ALA A 103 6.90 -13.79 4.16
C ALA A 103 7.77 -14.96 3.69
N GLN A 104 7.56 -15.42 2.45
CA GLN A 104 8.42 -16.43 1.83
C GLN A 104 9.85 -15.93 1.65
N GLN A 105 10.04 -14.69 1.20
CA GLN A 105 11.38 -14.10 1.04
C GLN A 105 12.10 -13.95 2.39
N ALA A 106 11.40 -13.45 3.41
CA ALA A 106 11.93 -13.32 4.77
C ALA A 106 12.31 -14.69 5.36
N THR A 107 11.50 -15.72 5.13
CA THR A 107 11.79 -17.10 5.58
C THR A 107 13.01 -17.67 4.87
N LYS A 108 13.15 -17.44 3.56
CA LYS A 108 14.28 -17.92 2.76
C LYS A 108 15.58 -17.19 3.11
N TYR A 109 15.50 -15.93 3.53
CA TYR A 109 16.64 -15.07 3.84
C TYR A 109 16.54 -14.47 5.26
N PRO A 110 16.62 -15.29 6.32
CA PRO A 110 16.36 -14.84 7.69
C PRO A 110 17.35 -13.79 8.21
N GLY A 111 18.56 -13.73 7.66
CA GLY A 111 19.58 -12.73 8.02
C GLY A 111 19.55 -11.45 7.18
N ASN A 112 18.70 -11.36 6.16
CA ASN A 112 18.66 -10.20 5.28
C ASN A 112 17.68 -9.15 5.82
N ALA A 113 18.20 -8.01 6.29
CA ALA A 113 17.40 -6.95 6.89
C ALA A 113 16.34 -6.37 5.94
N ASP A 114 16.67 -6.19 4.66
CA ASP A 114 15.74 -5.61 3.67
C ASP A 114 14.54 -6.52 3.44
N LYS A 115 14.74 -7.84 3.37
CA LYS A 115 13.62 -8.80 3.23
C LYS A 115 12.71 -8.82 4.45
N GLN A 116 13.28 -8.64 5.64
CA GLN A 116 12.52 -8.57 6.89
C GLN A 116 11.76 -7.26 7.02
N LEU A 117 12.38 -6.14 6.61
CA LEU A 117 11.73 -4.84 6.55
C LEU A 117 10.59 -4.83 5.53
N ASN A 118 10.77 -5.47 4.36
CA ASN A 118 9.71 -5.62 3.37
C ASN A 118 8.50 -6.37 3.92
N LEU A 119 8.73 -7.47 4.66
CA LEU A 119 7.65 -8.19 5.33
C LEU A 119 6.95 -7.29 6.37
N ALA A 120 7.70 -6.60 7.23
CA ALA A 120 7.13 -5.67 8.21
C ALA A 120 6.29 -4.58 7.53
N ALA A 121 6.77 -4.02 6.42
CA ALA A 121 6.04 -3.03 5.65
C ALA A 121 4.76 -3.60 5.01
N SER A 122 4.79 -4.83 4.52
CA SER A 122 3.61 -5.49 3.95
C SER A 122 2.55 -5.82 5.01
N ILE A 123 2.97 -6.26 6.19
CA ILE A 123 2.11 -6.41 7.36
C ILE A 123 1.45 -5.07 7.73
N ASN A 124 2.23 -3.97 7.76
CA ASN A 124 1.71 -2.64 8.06
C ASN A 124 0.65 -2.18 7.03
N ARG A 125 0.89 -2.42 5.74
CA ARG A 125 -0.09 -2.08 4.68
C ARG A 125 -1.37 -2.91 4.82
N ARG A 126 -1.26 -4.22 5.09
CA ARG A 126 -2.45 -5.05 5.32
C ARG A 126 -3.20 -4.60 6.57
N PHE A 127 -2.49 -4.25 7.65
CA PHE A 127 -3.11 -3.67 8.84
C PHE A 127 -3.90 -2.39 8.50
N GLY A 128 -3.31 -1.47 7.75
CA GLY A 128 -3.99 -0.24 7.32
C GLY A 128 -5.26 -0.52 6.50
N LEU A 129 -5.20 -1.51 5.60
CA LEU A 129 -6.36 -1.97 4.82
C LEU A 129 -7.48 -2.50 5.74
N GLU A 130 -7.15 -3.42 6.64
CA GLU A 130 -8.16 -4.04 7.49
C GLU A 130 -8.76 -3.04 8.49
N MET A 131 -7.92 -2.12 9.02
CA MET A 131 -8.36 -1.03 9.89
C MET A 131 -9.36 -0.12 9.19
N ALA A 132 -9.08 0.38 7.98
CA ALA A 132 -10.01 1.28 7.31
C ALA A 132 -11.35 0.58 6.98
N SER A 133 -11.32 -0.71 6.58
CA SER A 133 -12.56 -1.48 6.38
C SER A 133 -13.33 -1.68 7.68
N LEU A 134 -12.66 -2.03 8.78
CA LEU A 134 -13.29 -2.24 10.07
C LEU A 134 -13.98 -0.98 10.59
N TYR A 135 -13.30 0.17 10.51
CA TYR A 135 -13.87 1.46 10.92
C TYR A 135 -15.00 1.93 10.00
N ALA A 136 -14.88 1.72 8.68
CA ALA A 136 -15.96 2.02 7.74
C ALA A 136 -17.22 1.19 8.07
N LYS A 137 -17.08 -0.11 8.34
CA LYS A 137 -18.19 -0.99 8.73
C LYS A 137 -18.85 -0.54 10.03
N LEU A 138 -18.06 -0.18 11.05
CA LEU A 138 -18.60 0.35 12.30
C LEU A 138 -19.37 1.65 12.07
N SER A 139 -18.78 2.62 11.35
CA SER A 139 -19.40 3.94 11.11
C SER A 139 -20.73 3.85 10.36
N ARG A 140 -20.90 2.81 9.52
CA ARG A 140 -22.12 2.53 8.75
C ARG A 140 -23.11 1.63 9.48
N GLY A 141 -22.81 1.22 10.72
CA GLY A 141 -23.65 0.32 11.51
C GLY A 141 -23.76 -1.10 10.94
N MET A 142 -22.80 -1.53 10.12
CA MET A 142 -22.79 -2.88 9.52
C MET A 142 -22.34 -3.96 10.51
N ILE A 143 -21.64 -3.56 11.57
CA ILE A 143 -21.20 -4.45 12.66
C ILE A 143 -21.55 -3.80 14.02
N PRO A 144 -21.91 -4.60 15.04
CA PRO A 144 -22.07 -4.12 16.39
C PRO A 144 -20.71 -3.77 17.03
N ILE A 145 -20.74 -2.92 18.06
CA ILE A 145 -19.52 -2.46 18.74
C ILE A 145 -18.73 -3.62 19.38
N ASP A 146 -19.41 -4.66 19.87
CA ASP A 146 -18.75 -5.83 20.48
C ASP A 146 -17.94 -6.62 19.44
N GLU A 147 -18.48 -6.78 18.22
CA GLU A 147 -17.77 -7.42 17.12
C GLU A 147 -16.58 -6.57 16.66
N PHE A 148 -16.75 -5.24 16.61
CA PHE A 148 -15.66 -4.32 16.34
C PHE A 148 -14.52 -4.47 17.34
N ILE A 149 -14.81 -4.54 18.64
CA ILE A 149 -13.79 -4.70 19.70
C ILE A 149 -12.97 -5.96 19.47
N ILE A 150 -13.62 -7.09 19.16
CA ILE A 150 -12.95 -8.38 18.89
C ILE A 150 -12.04 -8.27 17.66
N GLN A 151 -12.54 -7.74 16.54
CA GLN A 151 -11.75 -7.60 15.32
C GLN A 151 -10.60 -6.61 15.49
N ASN A 152 -10.80 -5.53 16.25
CA ASN A 152 -9.77 -4.55 16.53
C ASN A 152 -8.64 -5.14 17.41
N ASP A 153 -8.96 -6.01 18.37
CA ASP A 153 -7.96 -6.76 19.14
C ASP A 153 -7.11 -7.68 18.25
N GLN A 154 -7.75 -8.40 17.32
CA GLN A 154 -7.05 -9.23 16.33
C GLN A 154 -6.12 -8.40 15.42
N LEU A 155 -6.51 -7.18 15.07
CA LEU A 155 -5.65 -6.25 14.34
C LEU A 155 -4.44 -5.80 15.18
N GLY A 156 -4.62 -5.61 16.49
CA GLY A 156 -3.52 -5.36 17.42
C GLY A 156 -2.45 -6.45 17.38
N GLN A 157 -2.84 -7.72 17.31
CA GLN A 157 -1.90 -8.85 17.20
C GLN A 157 -1.07 -8.81 15.90
N THR A 158 -1.62 -8.22 14.83
CA THR A 158 -0.90 -8.02 13.56
C THR A 158 0.24 -7.01 13.72
N LEU A 159 0.02 -5.95 14.49
CA LEU A 159 1.07 -4.97 14.83
C LEU A 159 2.14 -5.57 15.74
N GLU A 160 1.77 -6.43 16.69
CA GLU A 160 2.74 -7.13 17.54
C GLU A 160 3.70 -8.01 16.72
N ARG A 161 3.19 -8.75 15.73
CA ARG A 161 4.04 -9.51 14.79
C ARG A 161 5.02 -8.62 14.04
N MET A 162 4.57 -7.44 13.60
CA MET A 162 5.45 -6.46 12.96
C MET A 162 6.52 -5.94 13.92
N ARG A 163 6.14 -5.59 15.16
CA ARG A 163 7.05 -5.13 16.22
C ARG A 163 8.15 -6.17 16.48
N GLU A 164 7.81 -7.44 16.64
CA GLU A 164 8.77 -8.52 16.87
C GLU A 164 9.80 -8.66 15.74
N ILE A 165 9.39 -8.44 14.49
CA ILE A 165 10.31 -8.44 13.34
C ILE A 165 11.29 -7.26 13.49
N LEU A 166 10.78 -6.06 13.74
CA LEU A 166 11.60 -4.85 13.84
C LEU A 166 12.58 -4.90 15.03
N GLU A 167 12.16 -5.43 16.18
CA GLU A 167 13.00 -5.57 17.37
C GLU A 167 14.21 -6.48 17.14
N LYS A 168 14.06 -7.56 16.36
CA LYS A 168 15.18 -8.45 15.98
C LYS A 168 16.27 -7.72 15.20
N PHE A 169 15.90 -6.67 14.46
CA PHE A 169 16.81 -5.85 13.66
C PHE A 169 17.22 -4.54 14.34
N GLN A 170 16.75 -4.27 15.56
CA GLN A 170 17.08 -3.09 16.36
C GLN A 170 18.53 -3.12 16.94
N LYS A 171 19.41 -4.03 16.49
CA LYS A 171 20.78 -4.13 17.03
C LYS A 171 21.49 -2.77 16.97
N LYS A 172 22.02 -2.34 18.14
CA LYS A 172 22.77 -1.10 18.50
C LYS A 172 23.83 -0.56 17.53
N LYS A 173 24.06 -1.17 16.36
CA LYS A 173 25.13 -0.82 15.42
C LYS A 173 24.87 0.50 14.66
N TYR A 174 23.67 1.07 14.78
CA TYR A 174 23.29 2.38 14.22
C TYR A 174 22.91 3.41 15.31
N ALA A 175 23.25 3.16 16.58
CA ALA A 175 23.33 4.22 17.57
C ALA A 175 24.55 5.09 17.24
N VAL A 176 24.41 5.94 16.22
CA VAL A 176 25.32 7.06 16.03
C VAL A 176 25.04 8.00 17.21
N TRP A 177 26.11 8.42 17.89
CA TRP A 177 26.19 9.30 19.06
C TRP A 177 26.17 8.60 20.45
N GLN A 178 27.35 8.14 20.88
CA GLN A 178 27.87 8.45 22.22
C GLN A 178 29.01 9.45 22.07
#